data_AF-A0A957IJK3-F1
#
_entry.id   AF-A0A957IJK3-F1
#
_cell.length_a   1.000
_cell.length_b   1.000
_cell.length_c   1.000
_cell.angle_alpha   90.00
_cell.angle_beta   90.00
_cell.angle_gamma   90.00
#
_symmetry.space_group_name_H-M   'P 1'
#
loop_
_entity.id
_entity.type
_entity.pdbx_description
1 polymer ?
#
loop_
_entity_poly.entity_id
_entity_poly.type
_entity_poly.pdbx_seq_one_letter_code
_entity_poly.pdbx_strand_id
1 'polypeptide(L)'
;KMGDGPFYVFYTPYHLCHLETPLTAARAVLFGDAALAPLGGPVCDVITTAKRDLKAGETIDGFGGFLSYGLLENSDICLAENLLPLGLAEGCQLRHDVPKDSVLTYEDVIVPANRLRDRLRAEQTAHFATLNTAAHA
;
A
#
# COMPACT_ATOMS: atom_id res chain seq x y z
N LYS A 1 8.37 -20.00 30.49
CA LYS A 1 9.77 -19.57 30.23
C LYS A 1 9.84 -19.07 28.79
N MET A 2 10.54 -17.96 28.51
CA MET A 2 10.51 -17.27 27.20
C MET A 2 11.42 -17.90 26.12
N GLY A 3 12.14 -18.97 26.45
CA GLY A 3 13.17 -19.58 25.60
C GLY A 3 14.58 -19.25 26.11
N ASP A 4 15.59 -19.72 25.38
CA ASP A 4 17.00 -19.65 25.79
C ASP A 4 17.74 -18.42 25.21
N GLY A 5 17.05 -17.56 24.46
CA GLY A 5 17.61 -16.34 23.86
C GLY A 5 18.50 -16.62 22.64
N PRO A 6 19.13 -15.57 22.06
CA PRO A 6 19.03 -14.14 22.39
C PRO A 6 17.75 -13.48 21.85
N PHE A 7 16.98 -14.20 21.03
CA PHE A 7 15.71 -13.73 20.50
C PHE A 7 14.54 -14.33 21.28
N TYR A 8 13.55 -13.50 21.57
CA TYR A 8 12.36 -13.88 22.31
C TYR A 8 11.11 -13.50 21.51
N VAL A 9 10.08 -14.35 21.57
CA VAL A 9 8.80 -14.09 20.92
C VAL A 9 7.85 -13.46 21.93
N PHE A 10 7.43 -12.23 21.66
CA PHE A 10 6.30 -11.61 22.34
C PHE A 10 5.04 -11.94 21.55
N TYR A 11 4.14 -12.71 22.15
CA TYR A 11 2.94 -13.21 21.49
C TYR A 11 1.68 -12.65 22.16
N THR A 12 0.86 -11.97 21.36
CA THR A 12 -0.47 -11.53 21.74
C THR A 12 -1.48 -12.51 21.11
N PRO A 13 -2.11 -13.41 21.90
CA PRO A 13 -2.84 -14.56 21.37
C PRO A 13 -4.22 -14.26 20.79
N TYR A 14 -4.60 -12.98 20.67
CA TYR A 14 -5.88 -12.56 20.13
C TYR A 14 -5.80 -11.14 19.57
N HIS A 15 -6.64 -10.88 18.58
CA HIS A 15 -7.01 -9.56 18.09
C HIS A 15 -8.51 -9.61 17.79
N LEU A 16 -9.29 -8.76 18.45
CA LEU A 16 -10.76 -8.75 18.38
C LEU A 16 -11.29 -7.81 17.29
N CYS A 17 -10.41 -7.35 16.39
CA CYS A 17 -10.73 -6.56 15.21
C CYS A 17 -11.63 -5.35 15.54
N HIS A 18 -12.90 -5.42 15.14
CA HIS A 18 -13.87 -4.34 15.31
C HIS A 18 -14.26 -4.10 16.78
N LEU A 19 -14.11 -5.09 17.68
CA LEU A 19 -14.38 -4.91 19.11
C LEU A 19 -13.31 -4.05 19.80
N GLU A 20 -12.12 -3.92 19.21
CA GLU A 20 -11.04 -3.05 19.72
C GLU A 20 -11.15 -1.61 19.17
N THR A 21 -11.91 -1.39 18.10
CA THR A 21 -12.02 -0.06 17.46
C THR A 21 -12.53 1.05 18.41
N PRO A 22 -13.52 0.80 19.30
CA PRO A 22 -13.94 1.81 20.28
C PRO A 22 -12.84 2.25 21.24
N LEU A 23 -11.84 1.39 21.51
CA LEU A 23 -10.69 1.76 22.35
C LEU A 23 -9.83 2.83 21.67
N THR A 24 -9.63 2.73 20.35
CA THR A 24 -8.93 3.76 19.56
C THR A 24 -9.67 5.10 19.59
N ALA A 25 -11.00 5.09 19.47
CA ALA A 25 -11.80 6.30 19.57
C ALA A 25 -11.72 6.94 20.97
N ALA A 26 -11.83 6.14 22.03
CA ALA A 26 -11.67 6.60 23.39
C ALA A 26 -10.26 7.20 23.63
N ARG A 27 -9.21 6.58 23.08
CA ARG A 27 -7.84 7.09 23.12
C ARG A 27 -7.70 8.47 22.49
N ALA A 28 -8.18 8.61 21.25
CA ALA A 28 -8.13 9.88 20.54
C ALA A 28 -8.87 11.01 21.28
N VAL A 29 -10.04 10.74 21.85
CA VAL A 29 -10.88 11.77 22.49
C VAL A 29 -10.47 12.06 23.93
N LEU A 30 -10.16 11.04 24.73
CA LEU A 30 -9.91 11.20 26.17
C LEU A 30 -8.44 11.48 26.48
N PHE A 31 -7.52 10.97 25.66
CA PHE A 31 -6.07 11.09 25.89
C PHE A 31 -5.36 11.90 24.81
N GLY A 32 -6.04 12.23 23.69
CA GLY A 32 -5.45 13.04 22.62
C GLY A 32 -4.33 12.33 21.87
N ASP A 33 -4.30 10.99 21.87
CA ASP A 33 -3.26 10.20 21.22
C ASP A 33 -3.81 9.23 20.15
N ALA A 34 -2.94 8.86 19.22
CA ALA A 34 -3.24 7.86 18.21
C ALA A 34 -2.95 6.44 18.74
N ALA A 35 -3.76 5.46 18.35
CA ALA A 35 -3.42 4.05 18.55
C ALA A 35 -2.32 3.60 17.58
N LEU A 36 -2.33 4.12 16.35
CA LEU A 36 -1.31 3.90 15.32
C LEU A 36 -1.31 5.10 14.36
N ALA A 37 -0.12 5.57 13.98
CA ALA A 37 0.08 6.56 12.93
C ALA A 37 1.43 6.35 12.24
N PRO A 38 1.58 6.63 10.94
CA PRO A 38 2.89 6.68 10.29
C PRO A 38 3.78 7.73 10.97
N LEU A 39 5.05 7.39 11.22
CA LEU A 39 6.02 8.31 11.82
C LEU A 39 6.55 9.36 10.82
N GLY A 40 6.47 9.07 9.52
CA GLY A 40 7.02 9.88 8.44
C GLY A 40 6.57 9.38 7.08
N GLY A 41 7.43 9.52 6.07
CA GLY A 41 7.17 9.06 4.71
C GLY A 41 7.01 7.53 4.61
N PRO A 42 6.34 7.03 3.57
CA PRO A 42 6.26 5.59 3.30
C PRO A 42 7.67 4.98 3.14
N VAL A 43 7.88 3.82 3.77
CA VAL A 43 9.09 2.99 3.59
C VAL A 43 8.81 1.72 2.78
N CYS A 44 7.53 1.35 2.68
CA CYS A 44 7.06 0.26 1.84
C CYS A 44 5.72 0.62 1.21
N ASP A 45 5.46 0.01 0.05
CA ASP A 45 4.21 0.09 -0.67
C ASP A 45 3.69 -1.33 -0.97
N VAL A 46 2.38 -1.46 -1.15
CA VAL A 46 1.77 -2.70 -1.64
C VAL A 46 1.59 -2.55 -3.15
N ILE A 47 2.36 -3.31 -3.93
CA ILE A 47 2.38 -3.26 -5.40
C ILE A 47 1.37 -4.24 -6.02
N THR A 48 0.92 -3.93 -7.23
CA THR A 48 -0.09 -4.71 -7.96
C THR A 48 0.56 -5.82 -8.76
N THR A 49 0.15 -7.07 -8.55
CA THR A 49 0.66 -8.24 -9.31
C THR A 49 -0.49 -8.99 -9.98
N ALA A 50 -0.30 -9.41 -11.23
CA ALA A 50 -1.30 -10.13 -12.01
C ALA A 50 -1.56 -11.53 -11.44
N LYS A 51 -2.82 -11.86 -11.12
CA LYS A 51 -3.20 -13.18 -10.57
C LYS A 51 -3.31 -14.28 -11.63
N ARG A 52 -3.53 -13.87 -12.88
CA ARG A 52 -3.61 -14.69 -14.09
C ARG A 52 -3.10 -13.88 -15.27
N ASP A 53 -3.05 -14.50 -16.44
CA ASP A 53 -2.83 -13.75 -17.67
C ASP A 53 -3.97 -12.74 -17.85
N LEU A 54 -3.62 -11.47 -17.96
CA LEU A 54 -4.52 -10.35 -18.20
C LEU A 54 -4.44 -9.94 -19.67
N LYS A 55 -5.56 -9.49 -20.22
CA LYS A 55 -5.70 -9.05 -21.59
C LYS A 55 -5.84 -7.54 -21.69
N ALA A 56 -5.33 -6.99 -22.78
CA ALA A 56 -5.53 -5.58 -23.12
C ALA A 56 -7.02 -5.22 -23.05
N GLY A 57 -7.33 -4.06 -22.45
CA GLY A 57 -8.70 -3.57 -22.28
C GLY A 57 -9.44 -4.11 -21.05
N GLU A 58 -8.94 -5.15 -20.36
CA GLU A 58 -9.51 -5.57 -19.08
C GLU A 58 -9.38 -4.45 -18.03
N THR A 59 -10.37 -4.32 -17.15
CA THR A 59 -10.35 -3.34 -16.05
C THR A 59 -10.07 -4.06 -14.74
N ILE A 60 -9.00 -3.65 -14.04
CA ILE A 60 -8.59 -4.24 -12.76
C ILE A 60 -9.76 -4.12 -11.76
N ASP A 61 -10.11 -5.25 -11.14
CA ASP A 61 -11.20 -5.32 -10.17
C ASP A 61 -10.75 -4.89 -8.77
N GLY A 62 -11.69 -4.91 -7.81
CA GLY A 62 -11.44 -4.51 -6.44
C GLY A 62 -10.66 -5.55 -5.63
N PHE A 63 -10.32 -5.18 -4.39
CA PHE A 63 -9.66 -6.08 -3.44
C PHE A 63 -10.40 -7.40 -3.25
N GLY A 64 -9.66 -8.51 -3.22
CA GLY A 64 -10.24 -9.85 -3.14
C GLY A 64 -10.82 -10.38 -4.45
N GLY A 65 -10.70 -9.63 -5.55
CA GLY A 65 -11.12 -10.02 -6.89
C GLY A 65 -10.21 -11.08 -7.55
N PHE A 66 -10.32 -11.19 -8.87
CA PHE A 66 -9.71 -12.24 -9.68
C PHE A 66 -8.51 -11.76 -10.50
N LEU A 67 -8.32 -10.46 -10.68
CA LEU A 67 -7.30 -9.95 -11.61
C LEU A 67 -5.95 -9.68 -10.96
N SER A 68 -5.94 -9.26 -9.69
CA SER A 68 -4.69 -8.88 -9.00
C SER A 68 -4.58 -9.39 -7.58
N TYR A 69 -3.35 -9.40 -7.07
CA TYR A 69 -3.00 -9.53 -5.66
C TYR A 69 -1.86 -8.58 -5.30
N GLY A 70 -1.65 -8.36 -4.00
CA GLY A 70 -0.64 -7.45 -3.48
C GLY A 70 0.65 -8.16 -3.09
N LEU A 71 1.78 -7.54 -3.40
CA LEU A 71 3.09 -7.87 -2.83
C LEU A 71 3.65 -6.64 -2.12
N LEU A 72 4.47 -6.85 -1.09
CA LEU A 72 5.14 -5.76 -0.38
C LEU A 72 6.45 -5.43 -1.12
N GLU A 73 6.70 -4.15 -1.37
CA GLU A 73 7.96 -3.65 -1.91
C GLU A 73 8.40 -2.40 -1.14
N ASN A 74 9.70 -2.11 -1.15
CA ASN A 74 10.26 -0.88 -0.61
C ASN A 74 9.76 0.32 -1.43
N SER A 75 9.46 1.42 -0.74
CA SER A 75 8.88 2.61 -1.39
C SER A 75 9.83 3.28 -2.37
N ASP A 76 11.14 3.21 -2.16
CA ASP A 76 12.15 3.73 -3.09
C ASP A 76 12.16 2.96 -4.42
N ILE A 77 12.08 1.63 -4.37
CA ILE A 77 11.95 0.76 -5.56
C ILE A 77 10.63 1.03 -6.26
N CYS A 78 9.52 1.10 -5.51
CA CYS A 78 8.19 1.41 -6.07
C CYS A 78 8.18 2.72 -6.87
N LEU A 79 8.85 3.77 -6.36
CA LEU A 79 8.98 5.05 -7.06
C LEU A 79 9.95 4.98 -8.24
N ALA A 80 11.11 4.34 -8.07
CA ALA A 80 12.15 4.25 -9.10
C ALA A 80 11.71 3.45 -10.32
N GLU A 81 10.96 2.36 -10.11
CA GLU A 81 10.45 1.47 -11.15
C GLU A 81 9.02 1.82 -11.60
N ASN A 82 8.46 2.92 -11.07
CA ASN A 82 7.12 3.40 -11.42
C ASN A 82 6.03 2.32 -11.27
N LEU A 83 6.14 1.51 -10.20
CA LEU A 83 5.24 0.40 -9.91
C LEU A 83 3.84 0.92 -9.55
N LEU A 84 2.80 0.19 -9.94
CA LEU A 84 1.40 0.54 -9.66
C LEU A 84 1.02 0.09 -8.25
N PRO A 85 0.74 1.00 -7.29
CA PRO A 85 0.28 0.59 -5.97
C PRO A 85 -1.10 -0.04 -6.03
N LEU A 86 -1.31 -1.15 -5.33
CA LEU A 86 -2.55 -1.93 -5.36
C LEU A 86 -3.77 -1.09 -4.96
N GLY A 87 -3.61 -0.18 -4.00
CA GLY A 87 -4.68 0.76 -3.58
C GLY A 87 -5.13 1.73 -4.67
N LEU A 88 -4.37 1.86 -5.75
CA LEU A 88 -4.68 2.72 -6.91
C LEU A 88 -5.04 1.90 -8.15
N ALA A 89 -4.92 0.57 -8.13
CA ALA A 89 -5.08 -0.28 -9.30
C ALA A 89 -6.54 -0.48 -9.72
N GLU A 90 -7.47 -0.59 -8.76
CA GLU A 90 -8.89 -0.84 -9.05
C GLU A 90 -9.45 0.18 -10.06
N GLY A 91 -10.13 -0.28 -11.10
CA GLY A 91 -10.68 0.57 -12.15
C GLY A 91 -9.66 1.05 -13.19
N CYS A 92 -8.37 0.78 -13.04
CA CYS A 92 -7.40 0.99 -14.10
C CYS A 92 -7.61 -0.04 -15.23
N GLN A 93 -7.52 0.42 -16.48
CA GLN A 93 -7.69 -0.43 -17.66
C GLN A 93 -6.32 -0.85 -18.22
N LEU A 94 -6.13 -2.13 -18.54
CA LEU A 94 -4.90 -2.65 -19.11
C LEU A 94 -4.68 -2.09 -20.52
N ARG A 95 -3.46 -1.58 -20.79
CA ARG A 95 -3.04 -1.10 -22.11
C ARG A 95 -2.66 -2.22 -23.06
N HIS A 96 -2.10 -3.29 -22.52
CA HIS A 96 -1.66 -4.47 -23.25
C HIS A 96 -1.85 -5.73 -22.41
N ASP A 97 -1.59 -6.88 -23.01
CA ASP A 97 -1.59 -8.16 -22.30
C ASP A 97 -0.48 -8.17 -21.23
N VAL A 98 -0.77 -8.73 -20.06
CA VAL A 98 0.17 -8.86 -18.94
C VAL A 98 0.16 -10.32 -18.47
N PRO A 99 1.29 -11.04 -18.50
CA PRO A 99 1.35 -12.42 -18.04
C PRO A 99 1.06 -12.54 -16.55
N LYS A 100 0.55 -13.71 -16.14
CA LYS A 100 0.41 -14.08 -14.73
C LYS A 100 1.71 -13.83 -13.95
N ASP A 101 1.55 -13.41 -12.69
CA ASP A 101 2.61 -13.15 -11.71
C ASP A 101 3.55 -11.99 -12.10
N SER A 102 3.23 -11.23 -13.15
CA SER A 102 3.93 -9.99 -13.49
C SER A 102 3.50 -8.86 -12.56
N VAL A 103 4.45 -8.06 -12.10
CA VAL A 103 4.20 -6.81 -11.37
C VAL A 103 3.78 -5.73 -12.36
N LEU A 104 2.69 -5.03 -12.07
CA LEU A 104 2.19 -3.94 -12.91
C LEU A 104 2.84 -2.61 -12.51
N THR A 105 3.09 -1.80 -13.52
CA THR A 105 3.55 -0.42 -13.47
C THR A 105 2.44 0.52 -13.95
N TYR A 106 2.65 1.83 -13.81
CA TYR A 106 1.74 2.80 -14.44
C TYR A 106 1.77 2.76 -15.97
N GLU A 107 2.81 2.18 -16.59
CA GLU A 107 2.90 2.04 -18.05
C GLU A 107 2.00 0.93 -18.59
N ASP A 108 1.61 -0.03 -17.75
CA ASP A 108 0.73 -1.12 -18.15
C ASP A 108 -0.76 -0.72 -18.18
N VAL A 109 -1.10 0.46 -17.62
CA VAL A 109 -2.50 0.83 -17.36
C VAL A 109 -2.89 2.24 -17.76
N ILE A 110 -4.18 2.40 -18.08
CA ILE A 110 -4.88 3.67 -18.18
C ILE A 110 -5.53 3.94 -16.84
N VAL A 111 -5.08 5.00 -16.17
CA VAL A 111 -5.61 5.45 -14.89
C VAL A 111 -6.88 6.27 -15.13
N PRO A 112 -8.00 6.00 -14.42
CA PRO A 112 -9.20 6.82 -14.52
C PRO A 112 -8.94 8.26 -14.10
N ALA A 113 -9.49 9.21 -14.86
CA ALA A 113 -9.33 10.62 -14.55
C ALA A 113 -10.02 11.01 -13.23
N ASN A 114 -9.45 12.01 -12.55
CA ASN A 114 -10.07 12.72 -11.42
C ASN A 114 -10.35 11.87 -10.16
N ARG A 115 -9.65 10.75 -9.93
CA ARG A 115 -9.79 10.02 -8.65
C ARG A 115 -9.06 10.75 -7.53
N LEU A 116 -9.75 10.98 -6.41
CA LEU A 116 -9.19 11.61 -5.23
C LEU A 116 -7.92 10.89 -4.72
N ARG A 117 -7.94 9.55 -4.70
CA ARG A 117 -6.81 8.74 -4.22
C ARG A 117 -5.54 8.91 -5.03
N ASP A 118 -5.64 9.13 -6.35
CA ASP A 118 -4.47 9.39 -7.20
C ASP A 118 -3.87 10.75 -6.90
N ARG A 119 -4.73 11.77 -6.75
CA ARG A 119 -4.31 13.11 -6.37
C ARG A 119 -3.61 13.12 -5.01
N LEU A 120 -4.20 12.45 -4.01
CA LEU A 120 -3.62 12.36 -2.67
C LEU A 120 -2.29 11.58 -2.66
N ARG A 121 -2.14 10.53 -3.48
CA ARG A 121 -0.85 9.85 -3.63
C ARG A 121 0.18 10.79 -4.26
N ALA A 122 -0.17 11.54 -5.29
CA ALA A 122 0.74 12.50 -5.90
C ALA A 122 1.17 13.60 -4.89
N GLU A 123 0.22 14.12 -4.10
CA GLU A 123 0.51 15.06 -3.01
C GLU A 123 1.44 14.45 -1.95
N GLN A 124 1.20 13.19 -1.54
CA GLN A 124 2.06 12.45 -0.60
C GLN A 124 3.48 12.29 -1.14
N THR A 125 3.62 11.84 -2.39
CA THR A 125 4.94 11.68 -3.04
C THR A 125 5.69 13.00 -3.10
N ALA A 126 5.03 14.09 -3.53
CA ALA A 126 5.64 15.41 -3.58
C ALA A 126 6.08 15.90 -2.19
N HIS A 127 5.22 15.76 -1.18
CA HIS A 127 5.52 16.17 0.18
C HIS A 127 6.77 15.46 0.72
N PHE A 128 6.85 14.13 0.62
CA PHE A 128 7.97 13.39 1.17
C PHE A 128 9.25 13.43 0.31
N ALA A 129 9.13 13.68 -1.00
CA ALA A 129 10.29 13.95 -1.84
C ALA A 129 11.03 15.23 -1.40
N THR A 130 10.29 16.30 -1.05
CA THR A 130 10.92 17.55 -0.60
C THR A 130 11.64 17.44 0.75
N LEU A 131 11.15 16.59 1.65
CA LEU A 131 11.72 16.38 2.98
C LEU A 131 13.03 15.57 2.94
N ASN A 132 13.12 14.58 2.06
CA ASN A 132 14.35 13.79 1.89
C ASN A 132 15.50 14.63 1.32
N THR A 133 15.21 15.58 0.43
CA THR A 133 16.23 16.51 -0.09
C THR A 133 16.74 17.48 0.99
N ALA A 134 15.87 17.89 1.92
CA ALA A 134 16.22 18.82 3.01
C ALA A 134 17.01 18.15 4.15
N ALA A 135 16.88 16.82 4.34
CA ALA A 135 17.63 16.07 5.35
C ALA A 135 19.08 15.74 4.94
N HIS A 136 19.44 15.95 3.66
CA HIS A 136 20.76 15.70 3.10
C HIS A 136 21.49 16.98 2.64
N ALA A 137 20.94 18.16 2.94
CA ALA A 137 21.56 19.48 2.73
C ALA A 137 22.08 20.04 4.06
#